data_AF-A0A645FDQ6-F1
#
_entry.id   AF-A0A645FDQ6-F1
#
_cell.length_a   1.000
_cell.length_b   1.000
_cell.length_c   1.000
_cell.angle_alpha   90.00
_cell.angle_beta   90.00
_cell.angle_gamma   90.00
#
_symmetry.space_group_name_H-M   'P 1'
#
loop_
_entity.id
_entity.type
_entity.pdbx_description
1 polymer ?
#
loop_
_entity_poly.entity_id
_entity_poly.type
_entity_poly.pdbx_seq_one_letter_code
_entity_poly.pdbx_strand_id
1 'polypeptide(L)'
;MTGEWDWAIVDRLGLPRDVFPEIVKPCTFSGSLSPELQKELGCGPIPIIKVGSHDTASAVAAVPAPEQGNWAYISAGTWALLGAEIERPFRSEESEKHSFTNEGGLDGKIRFLSNIMGSWLFQETRRVWNETSGPVSFAEMEQMALAAEPCAFLINPNDQSFVTPATCRNGSPISASGPAREPSPATDRSCGRFMTRWRSASAPSSPCSAIWSARNTSV
;
A
#
# COMPACT_ATOMS: atom_id res chain seq x y z
N MET A 1 -20.99 7.55 7.72
CA MET A 1 -20.03 8.37 8.49
C MET A 1 -20.71 9.69 8.76
N THR A 2 -20.71 10.17 10.00
CA THR A 2 -21.35 11.44 10.40
C THR A 2 -20.51 12.66 10.01
N GLY A 3 -19.22 12.47 9.71
CA GLY A 3 -18.28 13.57 9.45
C GLY A 3 -17.78 14.26 10.72
N GLU A 4 -18.05 13.66 11.89
CA GLU A 4 -17.68 14.17 13.20
C GLU A 4 -16.77 13.18 13.94
N TRP A 5 -16.12 13.66 15.00
CA TRP A 5 -15.38 12.80 15.92
C TRP A 5 -16.32 11.81 16.63
N ASP A 6 -15.85 10.58 16.80
CA ASP A 6 -16.52 9.60 17.66
C ASP A 6 -16.19 9.90 19.13
N TRP A 7 -17.01 10.73 19.76
CA TRP A 7 -16.79 11.14 21.16
C TRP A 7 -16.85 9.96 22.14
N ALA A 8 -17.57 8.87 21.83
CA ALA A 8 -17.60 7.70 22.70
C ALA A 8 -16.25 6.98 22.71
N ILE A 9 -15.58 6.87 21.56
CA ILE A 9 -14.21 6.34 21.48
C ILE A 9 -13.22 7.28 22.15
N VAL A 10 -13.28 8.59 21.86
CA VAL A 10 -12.39 9.60 22.45
C VAL A 10 -12.45 9.58 23.97
N ASP A 11 -13.65 9.60 24.55
CA ASP A 11 -13.86 9.56 25.99
C ASP A 11 -13.35 8.25 26.61
N ARG A 12 -13.57 7.11 25.92
CA ARG A 12 -13.11 5.80 26.39
C ARG A 12 -11.59 5.68 26.42
N LEU A 13 -10.88 6.39 25.54
CA LEU A 13 -9.43 6.50 25.53
C LEU A 13 -8.90 7.53 26.55
N GLY A 14 -9.78 8.30 27.20
CA GLY A 14 -9.41 9.33 28.17
C GLY A 14 -8.72 10.54 27.54
N LEU A 15 -8.96 10.79 26.24
CA LEU A 15 -8.34 11.90 25.52
C LEU A 15 -9.12 13.19 25.75
N PRO A 16 -8.44 14.33 25.97
CA PRO A 16 -9.10 15.61 26.19
C PRO A 16 -9.76 16.08 24.90
N ARG A 17 -11.02 16.51 24.95
CA ARG A 17 -11.81 16.82 23.73
C ARG A 17 -11.34 18.10 23.01
N ASP A 18 -10.69 19.01 23.71
CA ASP A 18 -10.23 20.32 23.21
C ASP A 18 -9.07 20.23 22.22
N VAL A 19 -8.35 19.11 22.17
CA VAL A 19 -7.29 18.89 21.15
C VAL A 19 -7.85 18.50 19.79
N PHE A 20 -9.14 18.16 19.70
CA PHE A 20 -9.80 17.74 18.47
C PHE A 20 -10.50 18.94 17.82
N PRO A 21 -9.95 19.50 16.74
CA PRO A 21 -10.57 20.64 16.06
C PRO A 21 -11.85 20.23 15.36
N GLU A 22 -12.69 21.20 15.02
CA GLU A 22 -13.82 20.98 14.12
C GLU A 22 -13.34 20.37 12.79
N ILE A 23 -14.00 19.31 12.35
CA ILE A 23 -13.72 18.68 11.06
C ILE A 23 -14.31 19.54 9.96
N VAL A 24 -13.45 19.96 9.04
CA VAL A 24 -13.81 20.82 7.92
C VAL A 24 -13.55 20.11 6.60
N LYS A 25 -14.37 20.43 5.59
CA LYS A 25 -14.24 19.84 4.27
C LYS A 25 -12.99 20.36 3.56
N PRO A 26 -12.38 19.53 2.69
CA PRO A 26 -11.34 20.00 1.77
C PRO A 26 -11.91 21.07 0.82
N CYS A 27 -11.01 21.80 0.18
CA CYS A 27 -11.29 22.95 -0.68
C CYS A 27 -11.92 24.15 0.07
N THR A 28 -11.63 24.28 1.37
CA THR A 28 -12.13 25.39 2.21
C THR A 28 -11.02 26.41 2.48
N PHE A 29 -11.33 27.71 2.33
CA PHE A 29 -10.42 28.78 2.73
C PHE A 29 -10.17 28.78 4.24
N SER A 30 -8.90 28.79 4.64
CA SER A 30 -8.49 28.80 6.05
C SER A 30 -8.09 30.18 6.56
N GLY A 31 -7.60 31.04 5.68
CA GLY A 31 -6.96 32.31 6.04
C GLY A 31 -5.89 32.68 5.04
N SER A 32 -5.12 33.73 5.36
CA SER A 32 -3.95 34.12 4.57
C SER A 32 -2.68 33.92 5.40
N LEU A 33 -1.55 33.77 4.71
CA LEU A 33 -0.23 33.74 5.34
C LEU A 33 -0.06 34.92 6.30
N SER A 34 0.57 34.71 7.46
CA SER A 34 0.67 35.78 8.47
C SER A 34 1.52 36.97 7.98
N PRO A 35 1.27 38.20 8.48
CA PRO A 35 2.05 39.38 8.10
C PRO A 35 3.56 39.22 8.35
N GLU A 36 3.94 38.50 9.39
CA GLU A 36 5.34 38.25 9.75
C GLU A 36 6.03 37.40 8.66
N LEU A 37 5.36 36.32 8.23
CA LEU A 37 5.87 35.44 7.17
C LEU A 37 5.86 36.12 5.80
N GLN A 38 4.86 36.97 5.52
CA GLN A 38 4.85 37.79 4.30
C GLN A 38 6.08 38.70 4.23
N LYS A 39 6.41 39.37 5.35
CA LYS A 39 7.60 40.23 5.45
C LYS A 39 8.90 39.45 5.29
N GLU A 40 9.01 38.29 5.94
CA GLU A 40 10.20 37.43 5.86
C GLU A 40 10.43 36.90 4.44
N LEU A 41 9.38 36.44 3.78
CA LEU A 41 9.45 35.83 2.45
C LEU A 41 9.41 36.87 1.31
N GLY A 42 9.21 38.15 1.63
CA GLY A 42 9.09 39.22 0.62
C GLY A 42 7.90 39.04 -0.32
N CYS A 43 6.82 38.43 0.16
CA CYS A 43 5.62 38.14 -0.64
C CYS A 43 4.40 38.91 -0.11
N GLY A 44 3.37 39.04 -0.97
CA GLY A 44 2.08 39.59 -0.55
C GLY A 44 1.20 38.56 0.18
N PRO A 45 -0.06 38.89 0.48
CA PRO A 45 -1.01 37.94 1.07
C PRO A 45 -1.20 36.71 0.18
N ILE A 46 -0.90 35.52 0.72
CA ILE A 46 -1.11 34.23 0.03
C ILE A 46 -2.26 33.49 0.74
N PRO A 47 -3.31 33.05 0.01
CA PRO A 47 -4.41 32.30 0.61
C PRO A 47 -3.97 30.89 1.01
N ILE A 48 -4.38 30.47 2.20
CA ILE A 48 -4.20 29.12 2.74
C ILE A 48 -5.52 28.36 2.54
N ILE A 49 -5.48 27.29 1.77
CA ILE A 49 -6.64 26.44 1.48
C ILE A 49 -6.43 25.07 2.13
N LYS A 50 -7.45 24.58 2.84
CA LYS A 50 -7.48 23.21 3.36
C LYS A 50 -7.76 22.28 2.19
N VAL A 51 -6.82 21.42 1.84
CA VAL A 51 -6.95 20.44 0.74
C VAL A 51 -7.28 19.06 1.29
N GLY A 52 -7.29 18.02 0.44
CA GLY A 52 -7.22 16.63 0.91
C GLY A 52 -5.89 16.40 1.64
N SER A 53 -5.83 16.76 2.92
CA SER A 53 -4.59 16.81 3.71
C SER A 53 -3.94 15.44 3.88
N HIS A 54 -4.73 14.37 3.79
CA HIS A 54 -4.21 13.04 3.57
C HIS A 54 -3.69 12.91 2.14
N ASP A 55 -2.41 12.57 1.98
CA ASP A 55 -1.73 12.45 0.70
C ASP A 55 -2.48 11.56 -0.31
N THR A 56 -3.01 10.41 0.13
CA THR A 56 -3.76 9.50 -0.71
C THR A 56 -5.09 10.10 -1.17
N ALA A 57 -5.73 10.96 -0.35
CA ALA A 57 -6.93 11.66 -0.77
C ALA A 57 -6.63 12.65 -1.91
N SER A 58 -5.51 13.39 -1.81
CA SER A 58 -5.06 14.27 -2.89
C SER A 58 -4.62 13.50 -4.15
N ALA A 59 -3.95 12.37 -3.98
CA ALA A 59 -3.52 11.52 -5.11
C ALA A 59 -4.73 10.96 -5.88
N VAL A 60 -5.73 10.46 -5.15
CA VAL A 60 -6.97 9.92 -5.74
C VAL A 60 -7.76 11.01 -6.46
N ALA A 61 -7.82 12.22 -5.91
CA ALA A 61 -8.47 13.36 -6.56
C ALA A 61 -7.83 13.77 -7.90
N ALA A 62 -6.56 13.42 -8.13
CA ALA A 62 -5.87 13.69 -9.38
C ALA A 62 -6.01 12.56 -10.41
N VAL A 63 -6.66 11.44 -10.07
CA VAL A 63 -6.89 10.34 -11.01
C VAL A 63 -7.84 10.84 -12.11
N PRO A 64 -7.50 10.67 -13.40
CA PRO A 64 -8.38 11.02 -14.52
C PRO A 64 -9.48 9.96 -14.67
N ALA A 65 -10.26 9.78 -13.61
CA ALA A 65 -11.36 8.85 -13.56
C ALA A 65 -12.49 9.31 -14.48
N PRO A 66 -13.23 8.39 -15.10
CA PRO A 66 -14.41 8.76 -15.85
C PRO A 66 -15.45 9.39 -14.91
N GLU A 67 -16.17 10.41 -15.38
CA GLU A 67 -17.25 11.04 -14.61
C GLU A 67 -18.37 10.06 -14.24
N GLN A 68 -18.51 8.98 -15.01
CA GLN A 68 -19.56 7.98 -14.88
C GLN A 68 -18.99 6.56 -14.98
N GLY A 69 -19.61 5.65 -14.26
CA GLY A 69 -19.22 4.24 -14.25
C GLY A 69 -18.29 3.88 -13.10
N ASN A 70 -17.95 2.60 -13.04
CA ASN A 70 -17.11 2.08 -11.97
C ASN A 70 -15.65 2.21 -12.36
N TRP A 71 -14.84 2.69 -11.42
CA TRP A 71 -13.40 2.74 -11.55
C TRP A 71 -12.74 2.34 -10.24
N ALA A 72 -11.49 1.91 -10.35
CA ALA A 72 -10.63 1.59 -9.22
C ALA A 72 -9.26 2.21 -9.49
N TYR A 73 -8.51 2.45 -8.43
CA TYR A 73 -7.16 2.97 -8.50
C TYR A 73 -6.22 2.05 -7.73
N ILE A 74 -4.96 2.05 -8.15
CA ILE A 74 -3.85 1.53 -7.36
C ILE A 74 -2.81 2.63 -7.20
N SER A 75 -2.65 3.13 -5.97
CA SER A 75 -1.54 4.03 -5.63
C SER A 75 -0.35 3.16 -5.27
N ALA A 76 0.62 3.02 -6.17
CA ALA A 76 1.74 2.10 -6.03
C ALA A 76 3.02 2.81 -5.55
N GLY A 77 3.23 2.85 -4.24
CA GLY A 77 4.48 3.28 -3.61
C GLY A 77 5.12 2.15 -2.79
N THR A 78 5.88 2.52 -1.75
CA THR A 78 6.40 1.56 -0.75
C THR A 78 5.27 0.68 -0.20
N TRP A 79 4.13 1.32 0.08
CA TRP A 79 2.84 0.67 0.23
C TRP A 79 2.03 0.84 -1.06
N ALA A 80 1.28 -0.18 -1.42
CA ALA A 80 0.29 -0.09 -2.47
C ALA A 80 -1.11 0.04 -1.85
N LEU A 81 -1.93 0.98 -2.34
CA LEU A 81 -3.33 1.11 -1.91
C LEU A 81 -4.21 0.82 -3.11
N LEU A 82 -4.92 -0.31 -3.06
CA LEU A 82 -5.93 -0.68 -4.04
C LEU A 82 -7.29 -0.25 -3.50
N GLY A 83 -8.01 0.57 -4.25
CA GLY A 83 -9.30 1.07 -3.80
C GLY A 83 -10.21 1.55 -4.91
N ALA A 84 -11.39 1.97 -4.51
CA ALA A 84 -12.38 2.62 -5.36
C ALA A 84 -13.01 3.80 -4.60
N GLU A 85 -13.50 4.77 -5.36
CA GLU A 85 -14.31 5.85 -4.80
C GLU A 85 -15.79 5.46 -4.84
N ILE A 86 -16.46 5.58 -3.70
CA ILE A 86 -17.86 5.22 -3.52
C ILE A 86 -18.64 6.35 -2.82
N GLU A 87 -19.94 6.41 -3.04
CA GLU A 87 -20.80 7.49 -2.52
C GLU A 87 -21.02 7.45 -1.01
N ARG A 88 -20.95 6.25 -0.42
CA ARG A 88 -21.27 6.03 0.99
C ARG A 88 -20.41 4.93 1.57
N PRO A 89 -20.09 4.97 2.88
CA PRO A 89 -19.28 3.92 3.47
C PRO A 89 -19.91 2.54 3.29
N PHE A 90 -19.07 1.58 2.95
CA PHE A 90 -19.45 0.19 2.77
C PHE A 90 -18.90 -0.66 3.92
N ARG A 91 -19.77 -1.44 4.56
CA ARG A 91 -19.42 -2.32 5.67
C ARG A 91 -20.16 -3.65 5.51
N SER A 92 -19.41 -4.73 5.53
CA SER A 92 -19.86 -6.12 5.56
C SER A 92 -18.86 -6.96 6.37
N GLU A 93 -19.28 -8.14 6.83
CA GLU A 93 -18.40 -9.10 7.51
C GLU A 93 -17.18 -9.46 6.63
N GLU A 94 -17.40 -9.63 5.32
CA GLU A 94 -16.33 -9.87 4.35
C GLU A 94 -15.35 -8.68 4.25
N SER A 95 -15.86 -7.44 4.23
CA SER A 95 -14.97 -6.26 4.20
C SER A 95 -14.10 -6.16 5.44
N GLU A 96 -14.63 -6.55 6.60
CA GLU A 96 -13.90 -6.55 7.88
C GLU A 96 -12.83 -7.66 7.90
N LYS A 97 -13.19 -8.87 7.48
CA LYS A 97 -12.28 -10.02 7.39
C LYS A 97 -11.11 -9.78 6.44
N HIS A 98 -11.33 -9.00 5.38
CA HIS A 98 -10.31 -8.64 4.39
C HIS A 98 -9.63 -7.29 4.66
N SER A 99 -9.81 -6.73 5.86
CA SER A 99 -9.14 -5.51 6.31
C SER A 99 -9.33 -4.32 5.35
N PHE A 100 -10.53 -4.18 4.77
CA PHE A 100 -10.87 -2.99 4.01
C PHE A 100 -11.19 -1.83 4.95
N THR A 101 -10.81 -0.64 4.54
CA THR A 101 -11.09 0.61 5.26
C THR A 101 -11.99 1.51 4.43
N ASN A 102 -12.72 2.38 5.14
CA ASN A 102 -13.48 3.48 4.56
C ASN A 102 -12.79 4.77 4.98
N GLU A 103 -12.14 5.46 4.05
CA GLU A 103 -11.52 6.75 4.31
C GLU A 103 -12.27 7.90 3.66
N GLY A 104 -12.18 9.09 4.25
CA GLY A 104 -12.72 10.31 3.63
C GLY A 104 -12.03 10.61 2.30
N GLY A 105 -12.82 10.82 1.25
CA GLY A 105 -12.41 11.37 -0.03
C GLY A 105 -12.73 12.86 -0.16
N LEU A 106 -12.47 13.42 -1.33
CA LEU A 106 -12.94 14.77 -1.67
C LEU A 106 -14.43 14.71 -2.03
N ASP A 107 -15.09 15.87 -2.00
CA ASP A 107 -16.50 16.03 -2.38
C ASP A 107 -17.49 15.09 -1.66
N GLY A 108 -17.17 14.71 -0.41
CA GLY A 108 -18.03 13.83 0.40
C GLY A 108 -18.01 12.36 -0.01
N LYS A 109 -17.18 11.98 -0.99
CA LYS A 109 -16.96 10.60 -1.39
C LYS A 109 -16.19 9.83 -0.33
N ILE A 110 -16.23 8.50 -0.44
CA ILE A 110 -15.48 7.58 0.41
C ILE A 110 -14.49 6.81 -0.44
N ARG A 111 -13.25 6.76 0.02
CA ARG A 111 -12.21 5.91 -0.54
C ARG A 111 -12.28 4.57 0.19
N PHE A 112 -12.87 3.57 -0.46
CA PHE A 112 -12.93 2.21 0.04
C PHE A 112 -11.73 1.44 -0.49
N LEU A 113 -10.81 1.06 0.40
CA LEU A 113 -9.50 0.57 -0.01
C LEU A 113 -8.95 -0.49 0.93
N SER A 114 -7.96 -1.23 0.47
CA SER A 114 -7.15 -2.14 1.30
C SER A 114 -5.67 -1.87 1.04
N ASN A 115 -4.87 -2.00 2.10
CA ASN A 115 -3.43 -1.84 2.03
C ASN A 115 -2.80 -3.13 1.50
N ILE A 116 -1.89 -2.96 0.56
CA ILE A 116 -1.07 -4.02 -0.02
C ILE A 116 0.39 -3.66 0.24
N MET A 117 1.20 -4.64 0.65
CA MET A 117 2.65 -4.47 0.67
C MET A 117 3.12 -4.20 -0.77
N GLY A 118 3.52 -2.96 -1.03
CA GLY A 118 3.82 -2.46 -2.36
C GLY A 118 5.24 -2.79 -2.78
N SER A 119 5.97 -1.78 -3.25
CA SER A 119 7.36 -1.96 -3.68
C SER A 119 8.34 -2.27 -2.55
N TRP A 120 7.91 -2.25 -1.28
CA TRP A 120 8.73 -2.56 -0.12
C TRP A 120 9.52 -3.86 -0.26
N LEU A 121 8.86 -4.96 -0.67
CA LEU A 121 9.52 -6.26 -0.85
C LEU A 121 10.63 -6.21 -1.90
N PHE A 122 10.41 -5.44 -2.97
CA PHE A 122 11.38 -5.24 -4.04
C PHE A 122 12.57 -4.39 -3.58
N GLN A 123 12.31 -3.34 -2.79
CA GLN A 123 13.35 -2.49 -2.17
C GLN A 123 14.21 -3.27 -1.19
N GLU A 124 13.62 -4.06 -0.29
CA GLU A 124 14.36 -4.86 0.69
C GLU A 124 15.12 -6.02 0.04
N THR A 125 14.56 -6.64 -1.00
CA THR A 125 15.29 -7.65 -1.79
C THR A 125 16.56 -7.05 -2.40
N ARG A 126 16.44 -5.85 -2.99
CA ARG A 126 17.60 -5.13 -3.53
C ARG A 126 18.63 -4.81 -2.45
N ARG A 127 18.19 -4.35 -1.28
CA ARG A 127 19.08 -4.04 -0.15
C ARG A 127 19.89 -5.27 0.26
N VAL A 128 19.24 -6.41 0.47
CA VAL A 128 19.90 -7.67 0.84
C VAL A 128 20.83 -8.18 -0.27
N TRP A 129 20.46 -8.07 -1.54
CA TRP A 129 21.34 -8.45 -2.66
C TRP A 129 22.58 -7.57 -2.76
N ASN A 130 22.44 -6.25 -2.56
CA ASN A 130 23.59 -5.35 -2.54
C ASN A 130 24.58 -5.70 -1.42
N GLU A 131 24.08 -6.13 -0.26
CA GLU A 131 24.90 -6.54 0.89
C GLU A 131 25.58 -7.91 0.69
N THR A 132 24.90 -8.86 0.05
CA THR A 132 25.35 -10.27 0.00
C THR A 132 25.97 -10.70 -1.32
N SER A 133 25.59 -10.06 -2.42
CA SER A 133 25.82 -10.54 -3.79
C SER A 133 26.41 -9.46 -4.71
N GLY A 134 26.64 -8.26 -4.18
CA GLY A 134 27.14 -7.10 -4.90
C GLY A 134 26.03 -6.21 -5.47
N PRO A 135 26.37 -5.01 -5.95
CA PRO A 135 25.41 -4.01 -6.36
C PRO A 135 24.54 -4.49 -7.53
N VAL A 136 23.25 -4.17 -7.47
CA VAL A 136 22.26 -4.37 -8.53
C VAL A 136 21.30 -3.18 -8.57
N SER A 137 20.95 -2.74 -9.77
CA SER A 137 19.97 -1.68 -10.01
C SER A 137 18.55 -2.25 -10.12
N PHE A 138 17.55 -1.40 -9.91
CA PHE A 138 16.15 -1.80 -10.10
C PHE A 138 15.85 -2.22 -11.55
N ALA A 139 16.48 -1.57 -12.54
CA ALA A 139 16.34 -1.92 -13.94
C ALA A 139 16.87 -3.32 -14.24
N GLU A 140 18.03 -3.69 -13.67
CA GLU A 140 18.56 -5.06 -13.80
C GLU A 140 17.63 -6.09 -13.15
N MET A 141 17.09 -5.79 -11.97
CA MET A 141 16.13 -6.69 -11.30
C MET A 141 14.84 -6.87 -12.11
N GLU A 142 14.34 -5.82 -12.76
CA GLU A 142 13.19 -5.90 -13.67
C GLU A 142 13.49 -6.81 -14.88
N GLN A 143 14.65 -6.67 -15.52
CA GLN A 143 15.05 -7.55 -16.62
C GLN A 143 15.18 -9.01 -16.19
N MET A 144 15.71 -9.26 -14.99
CA MET A 144 15.74 -10.61 -14.40
C MET A 144 14.32 -11.16 -14.18
N ALA A 145 13.38 -10.32 -13.75
CA ALA A 145 11.98 -10.70 -13.58
C ALA A 145 11.30 -11.09 -14.88
N LEU A 146 11.53 -10.32 -15.94
CA LEU A 146 10.96 -10.58 -17.26
C LEU A 146 11.51 -11.88 -17.89
N ALA A 147 12.75 -12.25 -17.57
CA ALA A 147 13.37 -13.48 -18.05
C ALA A 147 13.01 -14.73 -17.23
N ALA A 148 12.43 -14.57 -16.04
CA ALA A 148 12.08 -15.67 -15.16
C ALA A 148 10.76 -16.35 -15.57
N GLU A 149 10.59 -17.61 -15.18
CA GLU A 149 9.32 -18.33 -15.38
C GLU A 149 8.20 -17.68 -14.54
N PRO A 150 7.09 -17.24 -15.18
CA PRO A 150 5.99 -16.59 -14.47
C PRO A 150 5.35 -17.53 -13.44
N CYS A 151 4.98 -16.98 -12.28
CA CYS A 151 4.25 -17.70 -11.22
C CYS A 151 4.94 -18.97 -10.68
N ALA A 152 6.23 -19.17 -10.94
CA ALA A 152 7.00 -20.27 -10.35
C ALA A 152 7.01 -20.22 -8.80
N PHE A 153 6.82 -19.03 -8.24
CA PHE A 153 6.67 -18.80 -6.81
C PHE A 153 5.53 -17.84 -6.54
N LEU A 154 4.73 -18.16 -5.51
CA LEU A 154 3.64 -17.34 -5.03
C LEU A 154 3.83 -17.08 -3.54
N ILE A 155 3.75 -15.83 -3.15
CA ILE A 155 3.79 -15.38 -1.76
C ILE A 155 2.57 -14.51 -1.49
N ASN A 156 2.12 -14.47 -0.24
CA ASN A 156 1.17 -13.45 0.20
C ASN A 156 1.95 -12.20 0.61
N PRO A 157 1.92 -11.09 -0.17
CA PRO A 157 2.69 -9.89 0.16
C PRO A 157 2.21 -9.24 1.48
N ASN A 158 0.96 -9.49 1.88
CA ASN A 158 0.37 -8.97 3.11
C ASN A 158 0.57 -9.88 4.33
N ASP A 159 1.37 -10.94 4.21
CA ASP A 159 1.70 -11.76 5.36
C ASP A 159 2.46 -10.94 6.41
N GLN A 160 2.08 -11.09 7.69
CA GLN A 160 2.68 -10.31 8.78
C GLN A 160 4.20 -10.50 8.91
N SER A 161 4.73 -11.62 8.43
CA SER A 161 6.17 -11.87 8.40
C SER A 161 6.96 -10.84 7.57
N PHE A 162 6.31 -10.09 6.68
CA PHE A 162 6.94 -9.06 5.84
C PHE A 162 6.84 -7.64 6.39
N VAL A 163 6.08 -7.41 7.47
CA VAL A 163 5.81 -6.07 8.03
C VAL A 163 6.99 -5.53 8.84
N THR A 164 7.87 -6.40 9.33
CA THR A 164 9.01 -6.00 10.19
C THR A 164 10.33 -6.20 9.45
N PRO A 165 11.21 -5.17 9.35
CA PRO A 165 12.58 -5.39 8.91
C PRO A 165 13.26 -6.35 9.89
N ALA A 166 13.83 -7.44 9.38
CA ALA A 166 14.53 -8.41 10.20
C ALA A 166 15.86 -7.82 10.73
N THR A 167 15.80 -7.05 11.81
CA THR A 167 16.97 -6.73 12.65
C THR A 167 16.53 -6.49 14.09
N CYS A 168 16.47 -7.59 14.86
CA CYS A 168 16.91 -7.74 16.26
C CYS A 168 16.26 -8.95 16.94
N ARG A 169 16.76 -10.16 16.62
CA ARG A 169 16.95 -11.28 17.57
C ARG A 169 17.77 -12.37 16.85
N ASN A 170 19.07 -12.41 17.16
CA ASN A 170 19.99 -13.52 16.90
C ASN A 170 19.89 -14.20 15.52
N GLY A 171 20.50 -13.59 14.49
CA GLY A 171 21.22 -14.30 13.42
C GLY A 171 20.53 -15.42 12.63
N SER A 172 19.20 -15.56 12.69
CA SER A 172 18.49 -16.61 11.95
C SER A 172 17.63 -15.99 10.85
N PRO A 173 17.85 -16.34 9.57
CA PRO A 173 16.95 -15.92 8.49
C PRO A 173 15.57 -16.55 8.71
N ILE A 174 14.53 -15.79 8.37
CA ILE A 174 13.13 -16.21 8.47
C ILE A 174 12.95 -17.63 7.90
N SER A 175 12.62 -18.57 8.78
CA SER A 175 12.02 -19.86 8.45
C SER A 175 10.52 -19.65 8.51
N ALA A 176 9.88 -19.42 7.36
CA ALA A 176 8.43 -19.51 7.26
C ALA A 176 8.03 -20.99 7.36
N SER A 177 7.65 -21.44 8.55
CA SER A 177 7.03 -22.74 8.79
C SER A 177 5.66 -22.51 9.44
N GLY A 178 4.61 -22.56 8.64
CA GLY A 178 3.20 -22.58 9.03
C GLY A 178 2.42 -23.45 8.01
N PRO A 179 1.36 -24.16 8.41
CA PRO A 179 1.07 -25.50 7.90
C PRO A 179 0.65 -25.48 6.43
N ALA A 180 1.47 -26.13 5.61
CA ALA A 180 1.08 -26.62 4.30
C ALA A 180 -0.08 -27.61 4.47
N ARG A 181 -1.24 -27.31 3.88
CA ARG A 181 -2.16 -28.39 3.46
C ARG A 181 -1.63 -28.91 2.13
N GLU A 182 -0.79 -29.93 2.26
CA GLU A 182 -0.09 -30.67 1.22
C GLU A 182 -1.03 -31.53 0.32
N PRO A 183 -0.53 -32.10 -0.80
CA PRO A 183 0.35 -33.27 -0.75
C PRO A 183 1.76 -32.96 -1.30
N SER A 184 2.76 -33.20 -0.47
CA SER A 184 4.19 -33.19 -0.75
C SER A 184 4.59 -34.50 -1.43
N PRO A 185 5.71 -34.49 -2.16
CA PRO A 185 6.90 -35.01 -1.49
C PRO A 185 8.10 -34.05 -1.60
N ALA A 186 8.65 -33.73 -0.43
CA ALA A 186 9.97 -33.17 -0.15
C ALA A 186 10.33 -31.85 -0.85
N THR A 187 10.26 -30.73 -0.12
CA THR A 187 11.49 -30.01 0.28
C THR A 187 11.21 -28.87 1.26
N ASP A 188 11.68 -29.08 2.48
CA ASP A 188 12.02 -28.07 3.49
C ASP A 188 12.94 -26.99 2.89
N ARG A 189 12.45 -25.75 2.71
CA ARG A 189 13.24 -24.61 2.20
C ARG A 189 12.78 -23.27 2.81
N SER A 190 13.55 -22.81 3.79
CA SER A 190 13.46 -21.52 4.47
C SER A 190 13.65 -20.29 3.56
N CYS A 191 13.01 -19.17 3.95
CA CYS A 191 12.90 -17.90 3.20
C CYS A 191 14.25 -17.25 2.86
N GLY A 192 15.31 -17.58 3.59
CA GLY A 192 16.68 -17.13 3.31
C GLY A 192 17.27 -17.68 1.99
N ARG A 193 16.80 -18.82 1.48
CA ARG A 193 17.22 -19.36 0.16
C ARG A 193 16.38 -18.84 -1.01
N PHE A 194 15.26 -18.19 -0.76
CA PHE A 194 14.34 -17.68 -1.78
C PHE A 194 15.01 -16.60 -2.64
N MET A 195 15.64 -15.62 -1.99
CA MET A 195 16.24 -14.47 -2.67
C MET A 195 17.56 -14.82 -3.39
N THR A 196 18.36 -15.77 -2.89
CA THR A 196 19.67 -16.10 -3.49
C THR A 196 19.56 -17.01 -4.72
N ARG A 197 18.50 -17.84 -4.81
CA ARG A 197 18.33 -18.79 -5.92
C ARG A 197 17.84 -18.13 -7.20
N TRP A 198 17.20 -16.96 -7.10
CA TRP A 198 16.71 -16.21 -8.25
C TRP A 198 17.85 -15.64 -9.12
N ARG A 199 18.98 -15.26 -8.50
CA ARG A 199 20.15 -14.74 -9.22
C ARG A 199 20.98 -15.83 -9.93
N SER A 200 20.80 -17.09 -9.56
CA SER A 200 21.57 -18.23 -10.11
C SER A 200 20.78 -19.06 -11.15
N ALA A 201 19.51 -18.73 -11.40
CA ALA A 201 18.70 -19.36 -12.44
C ALA A 201 18.97 -18.68 -13.80
N SER A 202 20.09 -19.02 -14.42
CA SER A 202 20.32 -18.80 -15.84
C SER A 202 19.37 -19.69 -16.66
N ALA A 203 18.69 -19.09 -17.63
CA ALA A 203 17.66 -19.64 -18.51
C ALA A 203 17.82 -21.11 -18.98
N PRO A 204 16.71 -21.82 -19.16
CA PRO A 204 16.55 -22.75 -20.26
C PRO A 204 15.44 -22.32 -21.25
N SER A 205 15.62 -22.82 -22.46
CA SER A 205 15.01 -22.48 -23.74
C SER A 205 13.53 -22.86 -23.91
N SER A 206 12.70 -21.88 -24.26
CA SER A 206 11.64 -21.89 -25.33
C SER A 206 10.37 -21.14 -24.91
N PRO A 207 9.70 -20.39 -25.82
CA PRO A 207 8.57 -19.54 -25.49
C PRO A 207 7.24 -20.27 -25.65
N CYS A 208 6.29 -20.09 -24.73
CA CYS A 208 4.88 -20.40 -25.00
C CYS A 208 3.92 -19.49 -24.22
N SER A 209 3.32 -18.56 -24.97
CA SER A 209 2.02 -17.88 -24.84
C SER A 209 1.41 -17.60 -23.45
N ALA A 210 1.12 -16.31 -23.25
CA ALA A 210 0.25 -15.76 -22.22
C ALA A 210 -1.15 -16.40 -22.17
N ILE A 211 -1.66 -16.64 -20.96
CA ILE A 211 -3.10 -16.61 -20.64
C ILE A 211 -3.30 -16.01 -19.24
N TRP A 212 -3.85 -14.81 -19.19
CA TRP A 212 -4.47 -14.23 -18.00
C TRP A 212 -5.87 -14.85 -17.87
N SER A 213 -6.04 -15.83 -16.97
CA SER A 213 -7.36 -16.39 -16.66
C SER A 213 -7.94 -15.66 -15.44
N ALA A 214 -8.67 -14.59 -15.67
CA ALA A 214 -9.62 -14.07 -14.69
C ALA A 214 -10.75 -15.10 -14.52
N ARG A 215 -10.72 -15.87 -13.43
CA ARG A 215 -11.88 -16.68 -13.05
C ARG A 215 -12.94 -15.76 -12.46
N ASN A 216 -13.91 -15.46 -13.31
CA ASN A 216 -15.21 -14.93 -12.95
C ASN A 216 -15.90 -15.97 -12.04
N THR A 217 -16.13 -15.63 -10.77
CA THR A 217 -17.12 -16.34 -9.96
C THR A 217 -18.21 -15.35 -9.61
N SER A 218 -19.25 -15.40 -10.43
CA SER A 218 -20.58 -14.88 -10.11
C SER A 218 -21.12 -15.65 -8.90
N VAL A 219 -21.47 -14.93 -7.82
CA VAL A 219 -22.76 -15.05 -7.11
C VAL A 219 -23.06 -13.70 -6.47
#